data_AF-A0A524H752-F1
#
_entry.id   AF-A0A524H752-F1
#
_cell.length_a   1.000
_cell.length_b   1.000
_cell.length_c   1.000
_cell.angle_alpha   90.00
_cell.angle_beta   90.00
_cell.angle_gamma   90.00
#
_symmetry.space_group_name_H-M   'P 1'
#
loop_
_entity.id
_entity.type
_entity.pdbx_description
1 polymer ?
#
loop_
_entity_poly.entity_id
_entity_poly.type
_entity_poly.pdbx_seq_one_letter_code
_entity_poly.pdbx_strand_id
1 'polypeptide(L)'
;MSHRAMNPPMCDKWLKGVTWGLVAVIPLLIISAVIAFTFNFQPLYEYGFDRYNVVETTGLADSELSKAASGLIDYFNSGEEFIDLTVEKDGRAFTLFNEKEIIHLYDVKGLMRLDYG
;
A
#
# COMPACT_ATOMS: atom_id res chain seq x y z
N MET A 1 18.48 63.83 -6.13
CA MET A 1 18.48 62.46 -6.69
C MET A 1 17.93 61.52 -5.63
N SER A 2 16.61 61.27 -5.65
CA SER A 2 15.98 60.37 -4.68
C SER A 2 16.03 58.94 -5.20
N HIS A 3 16.79 58.10 -4.51
CA HIS A 3 16.69 56.64 -4.63
C HIS A 3 15.24 56.20 -4.42
N ARG A 4 14.64 55.53 -5.40
CA ARG A 4 13.45 54.70 -5.19
C ARG A 4 13.90 53.25 -5.27
N ALA A 5 14.05 52.63 -4.10
CA ALA A 5 14.21 51.19 -4.02
C ALA A 5 12.95 50.54 -4.60
N MET A 6 13.12 49.75 -5.65
CA MET A 6 12.05 49.00 -6.30
C MET A 6 11.82 47.75 -5.45
N ASN A 7 10.75 47.74 -4.65
CA ASN A 7 10.37 46.56 -3.88
C ASN A 7 10.08 45.39 -4.85
N PRO A 8 10.61 44.18 -4.63
CA PRO A 8 10.37 43.05 -5.53
C PRO A 8 8.87 42.70 -5.57
N PRO A 9 8.32 42.31 -6.73
CA PRO A 9 6.89 42.05 -6.85
C PRO A 9 6.52 40.89 -5.92
N MET A 10 5.49 41.11 -5.12
CA MET A 10 4.92 40.14 -4.17
C MET A 10 4.61 38.77 -4.83
N CYS A 11 4.40 38.76 -6.14
CA CYS A 11 4.17 37.59 -7.00
C CYS A 11 5.34 36.58 -6.99
N ASP A 12 6.59 37.04 -7.03
CA ASP A 12 7.76 36.16 -7.17
C ASP A 12 8.07 35.39 -5.88
N LYS A 13 7.80 36.01 -4.72
CA LYS A 13 7.96 35.36 -3.42
C LYS A 13 6.90 34.28 -3.19
N TRP A 14 5.66 34.55 -3.61
CA TRP A 14 4.56 33.59 -3.58
C TRP A 14 4.82 32.41 -4.52
N LEU A 15 5.23 32.68 -5.75
CA LEU A 15 5.52 31.63 -6.74
C LEU A 15 6.63 30.70 -6.24
N LYS A 16 7.73 31.26 -5.70
CA LYS A 16 8.82 30.47 -5.10
C LYS A 16 8.33 29.62 -3.92
N GLY A 17 7.49 30.17 -3.04
CA GLY A 17 6.90 29.42 -1.92
C GLY A 17 6.06 28.23 -2.40
N VAL A 18 5.23 28.44 -3.42
CA VAL A 18 4.44 27.37 -4.06
C VAL A 18 5.35 26.33 -4.70
N THR A 19 6.39 26.75 -5.43
CA THR A 19 7.33 25.81 -6.06
C THR A 19 8.04 24.94 -5.01
N TRP A 20 8.53 25.53 -3.92
CA TRP A 20 9.16 24.77 -2.83
C TRP A 20 8.18 23.83 -2.13
N GLY A 21 6.93 24.25 -1.93
CA GLY A 21 5.88 23.40 -1.41
C GLY A 21 5.62 22.19 -2.33
N LEU A 22 5.51 22.40 -3.64
CA LEU A 22 5.33 21.32 -4.61
C LEU A 22 6.53 20.36 -4.63
N VAL A 23 7.76 20.87 -4.56
CA VAL A 23 8.97 20.04 -4.49
C VAL A 23 8.97 19.12 -3.28
N ALA A 24 8.37 19.51 -2.16
CA ALA A 24 8.24 18.65 -0.98
C ALA A 24 7.04 17.69 -1.06
N VAL A 25 5.90 18.15 -1.56
CA VAL A 25 4.64 17.38 -1.59
C VAL A 25 4.66 16.33 -2.70
N ILE A 26 5.18 16.65 -3.89
CA ILE A 26 5.17 15.72 -5.03
C ILE A 26 5.89 14.41 -4.72
N PRO A 27 7.10 14.37 -4.14
CA PRO A 27 7.75 13.12 -3.76
C PRO A 27 6.93 12.30 -2.78
N LEU A 28 6.30 12.94 -1.79
CA LEU A 28 5.44 12.26 -0.81
C LEU A 28 4.23 11.62 -1.49
N LEU A 29 3.58 12.35 -2.40
CA LEU A 29 2.45 11.82 -3.17
C LEU A 29 2.87 10.66 -4.08
N ILE A 30 4.05 10.75 -4.70
CA ILE A 30 4.58 9.64 -5.52
C ILE A 30 4.84 8.41 -4.65
N ILE A 31 5.45 8.58 -3.48
CA ILE A 31 5.72 7.48 -2.55
C ILE A 31 4.41 6.82 -2.12
N SER A 32 3.44 7.62 -1.67
CA SER A 32 2.12 7.11 -1.27
C SER A 32 1.41 6.39 -2.44
N ALA A 33 1.44 6.98 -3.64
CA ALA A 33 0.83 6.35 -4.82
C ALA A 33 1.51 5.01 -5.19
N VAL A 34 2.83 4.90 -5.05
CA VAL A 34 3.56 3.65 -5.28
C VAL A 34 3.21 2.61 -4.22
N ILE A 35 3.16 2.99 -2.94
CA ILE A 35 2.75 2.09 -1.85
C ILE A 35 1.33 1.58 -2.11
N ALA A 36 0.37 2.50 -2.32
CA ALA A 36 -1.00 2.14 -2.64
C ALA A 36 -1.07 1.22 -3.86
N PHE A 37 -0.37 1.53 -4.96
CA PHE A 37 -0.35 0.68 -6.13
C PHE A 37 0.19 -0.72 -5.82
N THR A 38 1.34 -0.83 -5.18
CA THR A 38 2.01 -2.11 -4.89
C THR A 38 1.15 -3.03 -4.03
N PHE A 39 0.52 -2.50 -2.97
CA PHE A 39 -0.32 -3.31 -2.08
C PHE A 39 -1.66 -3.69 -2.69
N ASN A 40 -2.16 -2.95 -3.67
CA ASN A 40 -3.47 -3.20 -4.28
C ASN A 40 -3.40 -3.94 -5.62
N PHE A 41 -2.20 -4.19 -6.14
CA PHE A 41 -2.03 -4.81 -7.46
C PHE A 41 -1.90 -6.32 -7.35
N GLN A 42 -3.04 -7.02 -7.37
CA GLN A 42 -3.11 -8.49 -7.30
C GLN A 42 -2.15 -9.24 -8.24
N PRO A 43 -1.95 -8.83 -9.52
CA PRO A 43 -1.03 -9.54 -10.41
C PRO A 43 0.42 -9.58 -9.90
N LEU A 44 0.83 -8.64 -9.02
CA LEU A 44 2.15 -8.67 -8.39
C LEU A 44 2.28 -9.84 -7.40
N TYR A 45 1.21 -10.15 -6.67
CA TYR A 45 1.15 -11.30 -5.77
C TYR A 45 1.20 -12.60 -6.57
N GLU A 46 0.38 -12.72 -7.61
CA GLU A 46 0.32 -13.90 -8.48
C GLU A 46 1.66 -14.15 -9.19
N TYR A 47 2.30 -13.09 -9.70
CA TYR A 47 3.67 -13.17 -10.22
C TYR A 47 4.66 -13.66 -9.15
N GLY A 48 4.56 -13.17 -7.92
CA GLY A 48 5.38 -13.63 -6.81
C GLY A 48 5.16 -15.12 -6.51
N PHE A 49 3.91 -15.58 -6.51
CA PHE A 49 3.56 -16.98 -6.25
C PHE A 49 4.15 -17.92 -7.29
N ASP A 50 4.02 -17.57 -8.58
CA ASP A 50 4.63 -18.30 -9.69
C ASP A 50 6.16 -18.27 -9.60
N ARG A 51 6.74 -17.07 -9.44
CA ARG A 51 8.19 -16.87 -9.38
C ARG A 51 8.87 -17.69 -8.29
N TYR A 52 8.20 -17.86 -7.14
CA TYR A 52 8.74 -18.57 -5.98
C TYR A 52 8.17 -19.97 -5.79
N ASN A 53 7.44 -20.52 -6.77
CA ASN A 53 6.89 -21.89 -6.72
C ASN A 53 6.10 -22.15 -5.43
N VAL A 54 5.19 -21.21 -5.12
CA VAL A 54 4.43 -21.24 -3.85
C VAL A 54 3.44 -22.41 -3.82
N VAL A 55 2.92 -22.82 -4.97
CA VAL A 55 2.08 -24.02 -5.09
C VAL A 55 2.83 -25.26 -4.60
N GLU A 56 4.08 -25.44 -5.00
CA GLU A 56 4.91 -26.60 -4.66
C GLU A 56 5.30 -26.61 -3.18
N THR A 57 5.55 -25.44 -2.59
CA THR A 57 5.99 -25.33 -1.20
C THR A 57 4.84 -25.42 -0.21
N THR A 58 3.68 -24.86 -0.55
CA THR A 58 2.51 -24.82 0.34
C THR A 58 1.51 -25.93 0.07
N GLY A 59 1.45 -26.45 -1.16
CA GLY A 59 0.43 -27.37 -1.64
C GLY A 59 -0.94 -26.71 -1.88
N LEU A 60 -1.03 -25.38 -1.88
CA LEU A 60 -2.24 -24.66 -2.25
C LEU A 60 -2.37 -24.57 -3.77
N ALA A 61 -3.57 -24.77 -4.30
CA ALA A 61 -3.85 -24.55 -5.71
C ALA A 61 -3.76 -23.06 -6.06
N ASP A 62 -3.47 -22.74 -7.32
CA ASP A 62 -3.39 -21.36 -7.82
C ASP A 62 -4.64 -20.54 -7.51
N SER A 63 -5.82 -21.14 -7.61
CA SER A 63 -7.09 -20.48 -7.26
C SER A 63 -7.17 -20.07 -5.80
N GLU A 64 -6.62 -20.89 -4.89
CA GLU A 64 -6.59 -20.61 -3.47
C GLU A 64 -5.52 -19.56 -3.12
N LEU A 65 -4.41 -19.53 -3.85
CA LEU A 65 -3.41 -18.46 -3.74
C LEU A 65 -3.96 -17.12 -4.26
N SER A 66 -4.66 -17.12 -5.39
CA SER A 66 -5.34 -15.94 -5.95
C SER A 66 -6.40 -15.41 -4.98
N LYS A 67 -7.22 -16.29 -4.40
CA LYS A 67 -8.16 -15.97 -3.31
C LYS A 67 -7.45 -15.41 -2.08
N ALA A 68 -6.27 -15.95 -1.74
CA ALA A 68 -5.50 -15.45 -0.60
C ALA A 68 -5.02 -14.01 -0.82
N ALA A 69 -4.53 -13.71 -2.03
CA ALA A 69 -4.11 -12.38 -2.42
C ALA A 69 -5.29 -11.40 -2.41
N SER A 70 -6.42 -11.74 -3.03
CA SER A 70 -7.60 -10.87 -3.04
C SER A 70 -8.12 -10.63 -1.61
N GLY A 71 -8.20 -11.67 -0.78
CA GLY A 71 -8.64 -11.53 0.61
C GLY A 71 -7.71 -10.66 1.46
N LEU A 72 -6.39 -10.71 1.23
CA LEU A 72 -5.43 -9.85 1.91
C LEU A 72 -5.56 -8.38 1.46
N ILE A 73 -5.74 -8.14 0.16
CA ILE A 73 -5.99 -6.80 -0.41
C ILE A 73 -7.29 -6.24 0.18
N ASP A 74 -8.37 -7.02 0.16
CA ASP A 74 -9.66 -6.62 0.73
C ASP A 74 -9.53 -6.28 2.21
N TYR A 75 -8.79 -7.10 2.98
CA TYR A 75 -8.51 -6.80 4.39
C TYR A 75 -7.84 -5.44 4.57
N PHE A 76 -6.80 -5.11 3.81
CA PHE A 76 -6.12 -3.82 3.99
C PHE A 76 -7.01 -2.62 3.66
N ASN A 77 -7.99 -2.79 2.76
CA ASN A 77 -8.92 -1.73 2.35
C ASN A 77 -10.27 -1.76 3.11
N SER A 78 -10.46 -2.69 4.04
CA SER A 78 -11.71 -2.81 4.79
C SER A 78 -11.70 -2.05 6.13
N GLY A 79 -12.89 -1.89 6.70
CA GLY A 79 -13.06 -1.42 8.08
C GLY A 79 -12.64 -2.43 9.15
N GLU A 80 -12.51 -3.72 8.80
CA GLU A 80 -12.29 -4.82 9.74
C GLU A 80 -11.04 -4.65 10.59
N GLU A 81 -11.10 -5.05 11.86
CA GLU A 81 -9.96 -4.89 12.75
C GLU A 81 -8.90 -5.96 12.50
N PHE A 82 -9.32 -7.22 12.36
CA PHE A 82 -8.44 -8.36 12.17
C PHE A 82 -8.77 -9.09 10.88
N ILE A 83 -7.75 -9.65 10.23
CA ILE A 83 -7.94 -10.49 9.05
C ILE A 83 -8.54 -11.84 9.45
N ASP A 84 -9.59 -12.25 8.75
CA ASP A 84 -10.13 -13.61 8.79
C ASP A 84 -10.19 -14.12 7.36
N LEU A 85 -9.22 -14.95 6.99
CA LEU A 85 -9.06 -15.46 5.63
C LEU A 85 -8.87 -16.97 5.70
N THR A 86 -9.77 -17.68 5.04
CA THR A 86 -9.78 -19.14 4.96
C THR A 86 -9.50 -19.59 3.53
N VAL A 87 -8.56 -20.53 3.38
CA VAL A 87 -8.24 -21.18 2.10
C VAL A 87 -8.47 -22.70 2.22
N GLU A 88 -8.54 -23.39 1.08
CA GLU A 88 -8.69 -24.83 1.01
C GLU A 88 -7.38 -25.51 0.59
N LYS A 89 -7.05 -26.62 1.26
CA LYS A 89 -6.00 -27.54 0.83
C LYS A 89 -6.49 -28.98 0.94
N ASP A 90 -6.37 -29.75 -0.14
CA ASP A 90 -6.78 -31.16 -0.20
C ASP A 90 -8.23 -31.39 0.28
N GLY A 91 -9.15 -30.50 -0.08
CA GLY A 91 -10.57 -30.58 0.33
C GLY A 91 -10.84 -30.14 1.78
N ARG A 92 -9.86 -29.56 2.48
CA ARG A 92 -9.99 -29.08 3.87
C ARG A 92 -9.74 -27.59 3.95
N ALA A 93 -10.75 -26.87 4.42
CA ALA A 93 -10.64 -25.44 4.72
C ALA A 93 -9.85 -25.22 6.01
N PHE A 94 -8.99 -24.20 6.03
CA PHE A 94 -8.28 -23.75 7.22
C PHE A 94 -8.02 -22.24 7.17
N THR A 95 -7.92 -21.61 8.34
CA THR A 95 -7.54 -20.20 8.46
C THR A 95 -6.09 -20.04 8.05
N LEU A 96 -5.83 -19.17 7.08
CA LEU A 96 -4.52 -19.02 6.45
C LEU A 96 -3.48 -18.47 7.43
N PHE A 97 -3.88 -17.54 8.30
CA PHE A 97 -3.00 -16.86 9.23
C PHE A 97 -3.22 -17.34 10.67
N ASN A 98 -2.12 -17.49 11.41
CA ASN A 98 -2.17 -17.73 12.85
C ASN A 98 -2.28 -16.41 13.64
N GLU A 99 -2.49 -16.50 14.96
CA GLU A 99 -2.66 -15.32 15.84
C GLU A 99 -1.51 -14.31 15.75
N LYS A 100 -0.26 -14.76 15.65
CA LYS A 100 0.90 -13.86 15.56
C LYS A 100 0.93 -13.11 14.24
N GLU A 101 0.57 -13.79 13.15
CA GLU A 101 0.49 -13.19 11.81
C GLU A 101 -0.68 -12.21 11.72
N ILE A 102 -1.82 -12.52 12.35
CA ILE A 102 -2.96 -11.61 12.43
C ILE A 102 -2.58 -10.31 13.15
N ILE A 103 -1.90 -10.39 14.30
CA ILE A 103 -1.41 -9.19 15.02
C ILE A 103 -0.39 -8.42 14.18
N HIS A 104 0.50 -9.12 13.49
CA HIS A 104 1.44 -8.46 12.58
C HIS A 104 0.73 -7.71 11.45
N LEU A 105 -0.29 -8.31 10.84
CA LEU A 105 -1.09 -7.69 9.78
C LEU A 105 -1.97 -6.54 10.28
N TYR A 106 -2.38 -6.55 11.55
CA TYR A 106 -3.03 -5.41 12.20
C TYR A 106 -2.11 -4.18 12.22
N ASP A 107 -0.85 -4.36 12.64
CA ASP A 107 0.13 -3.26 12.67
C ASP A 107 0.41 -2.72 11.26
N VAL A 108 0.56 -3.61 10.26
CA VAL A 108 0.75 -3.21 8.85
C VAL A 108 -0.45 -2.43 8.33
N LYS A 109 -1.68 -2.86 8.65
CA LYS A 109 -2.89 -2.13 8.27
C LYS A 109 -2.93 -0.72 8.87
N GLY A 110 -2.42 -0.54 10.09
CA GLY A 110 -2.24 0.78 10.70
C GLY A 110 -1.31 1.69 9.88
N LEU A 111 -0.20 1.15 9.37
CA LEU A 111 0.71 1.90 8.49
C LEU A 111 0.06 2.25 7.15
N MET A 112 -0.72 1.33 6.58
CA MET A 112 -1.43 1.59 5.32
C MET A 112 -2.52 2.66 5.48
N ARG A 113 -3.24 2.64 6.60
CA ARG A 113 -4.19 3.71 6.94
C ARG A 113 -3.52 5.06 7.12
N LEU A 114 -2.30 5.09 7.65
CA LEU A 114 -1.52 6.32 7.73
C LEU A 114 -1.10 6.85 6.35
N ASP A 115 -0.84 5.96 5.39
CA ASP A 115 -0.41 6.33 4.05
C ASP A 115 -1.57 6.82 3.16
N TYR A 116 -2.67 6.06 3.09
CA TYR A 116 -3.78 6.35 2.17
C TYR A 116 -5.20 6.09 2.72
N GLY A 117 -5.34 5.87 4.03
CA GLY A 117 -6.62 5.58 4.69
C GLY A 117 -7.42 6.80 5.15
#